data_AF-A0AAW1DD09-F1
#
_entry.id   AF-A0AAW1DD09-F1
#
_cell.length_a   1.000
_cell.length_b   1.000
_cell.length_c   1.000
_cell.angle_alpha   90.00
_cell.angle_beta   90.00
_cell.angle_gamma   90.00
#
_symmetry.space_group_name_H-M   'P 1'
#
loop_
_entity.id
_entity.type
_entity.pdbx_description
1 polymer ?
#
loop_
_entity_poly.entity_id
_entity_poly.type
_entity_poly.pdbx_seq_one_letter_code
_entity_poly.pdbx_strand_id
1 'polypeptide(L)'
;MAESVVLANSAFGILQLTFTFQISAYLKILQRYFETKLPADGIIYQQHNVLIQLIEEYTSIFSGQMYYETLVSPILPCGFGLALIRDLRRNKGNRFDVIQKICCTILPPFIVCACVQIISTEVEKLHEASYMCNWYEKTPEKRKDLLMLMTRTIMPTTINYRLVFRMDHQCLANVNNLLHLCNIAVL
;
A
#
# COMPACT_ATOMS: atom_id res chain seq x y z
N MET A 1 9.37 -24.71 -8.99
CA MET A 1 9.78 -23.80 -7.88
C MET A 1 9.61 -22.33 -8.23
N ALA A 2 10.14 -21.83 -9.36
CA ALA A 2 9.94 -20.42 -9.75
C ALA A 2 8.47 -20.08 -10.03
N GLU A 3 7.75 -20.95 -10.76
CA GLU A 3 6.34 -20.72 -11.11
C GLU A 3 5.40 -20.72 -9.89
N SER A 4 5.65 -21.61 -8.92
CA SER A 4 4.90 -21.64 -7.66
C SER A 4 5.10 -20.39 -6.81
N VAL A 5 6.29 -19.78 -6.85
CA VAL A 5 6.57 -18.52 -6.13
C VAL A 5 5.87 -17.35 -6.79
N VAL A 6 5.88 -17.27 -8.13
CA VAL A 6 5.19 -16.20 -8.88
C VAL A 6 3.68 -16.27 -8.65
N LEU A 7 3.09 -17.47 -8.70
CA LEU A 7 1.67 -17.67 -8.43
C LEU A 7 1.31 -17.27 -6.99
N ALA A 8 2.12 -17.66 -6.00
CA ALA A 8 1.89 -17.27 -4.62
C ALA A 8 1.91 -15.75 -4.44
N ASN A 9 2.94 -15.06 -4.95
CA ASN A 9 3.05 -13.60 -4.87
C ASN A 9 1.87 -12.91 -5.56
N SER A 10 1.44 -13.40 -6.72
CA SER A 10 0.28 -12.84 -7.42
C SER A 10 -1.04 -13.00 -6.62
N ALA A 11 -1.24 -14.15 -5.97
CA ALA A 11 -2.41 -14.40 -5.14
C ALA A 11 -2.43 -13.49 -3.90
N PHE A 12 -1.28 -13.28 -3.26
CA PHE A 12 -1.13 -12.33 -2.17
C PHE A 12 -1.40 -10.88 -2.62
N GLY A 13 -0.92 -10.48 -3.78
CA GLY A 13 -1.20 -9.17 -4.36
C GLY A 13 -2.70 -8.95 -4.60
N ILE A 14 -3.42 -9.95 -5.12
CA ILE A 14 -4.88 -9.89 -5.31
C ILE A 14 -5.62 -9.76 -3.97
N LEU A 15 -5.21 -10.54 -2.97
CA LEU A 15 -5.77 -10.47 -1.63
C LEU A 15 -5.58 -9.06 -1.06
N GLN A 16 -4.38 -8.52 -1.17
CA GLN A 16 -4.08 -7.19 -0.65
C GLN A 16 -4.85 -6.08 -1.37
N LEU A 17 -4.99 -6.16 -2.69
CA LEU A 17 -5.85 -5.29 -3.48
C LEU A 17 -7.30 -5.30 -2.98
N THR A 18 -7.83 -6.50 -2.70
CA THR A 18 -9.21 -6.66 -2.21
C THR A 18 -9.38 -5.96 -0.87
N PHE A 19 -8.46 -6.17 0.07
CA PHE A 19 -8.49 -5.48 1.36
C PHE A 19 -8.34 -3.95 1.22
N THR A 20 -7.45 -3.49 0.35
CA THR A 20 -7.29 -2.05 0.07
C THR A 20 -8.57 -1.44 -0.49
N PHE A 21 -9.26 -2.14 -1.40
CA PHE A 21 -10.52 -1.67 -1.95
C PHE A 21 -11.60 -1.57 -0.86
N GLN A 22 -11.70 -2.56 0.02
CA GLN A 22 -12.62 -2.54 1.16
C GLN A 22 -12.34 -1.35 2.09
N ILE A 23 -11.08 -1.18 2.54
CA ILE A 23 -10.68 -0.05 3.41
C ILE A 23 -10.98 1.29 2.74
N SER A 24 -10.68 1.42 1.45
CA SER A 24 -10.94 2.64 0.68
C SER A 24 -12.45 2.94 0.56
N ALA A 25 -13.28 1.91 0.39
CA ALA A 25 -14.74 2.07 0.36
C ALA A 25 -15.28 2.56 1.71
N TYR A 26 -14.81 1.99 2.83
CA TYR A 26 -15.18 2.43 4.17
C TYR A 26 -14.74 3.89 4.44
N LEU A 27 -13.52 4.26 4.04
CA LEU A 27 -13.02 5.65 4.15
C LEU A 27 -13.91 6.64 3.40
N LYS A 28 -14.29 6.33 2.14
CA LYS A 28 -15.15 7.20 1.32
C LYS A 28 -16.57 7.34 1.87
N ILE A 29 -17.13 6.26 2.42
CA ILE A 29 -18.44 6.31 3.08
C ILE A 29 -18.37 7.24 4.29
N LEU A 30 -17.29 7.15 5.08
CA LEU A 30 -17.10 7.99 6.25
C LEU A 30 -16.89 9.47 5.89
N GLN A 31 -16.09 9.76 4.86
CA GLN A 31 -15.92 11.11 4.32
C GLN A 31 -17.27 11.73 3.94
N ARG A 32 -18.10 11.01 3.17
CA ARG A 32 -19.45 11.49 2.80
C ARG A 32 -20.33 11.75 4.01
N TYR A 33 -20.21 10.92 5.04
CA TYR A 33 -20.98 11.08 6.27
C TYR A 33 -20.63 12.38 6.99
N PHE A 34 -19.34 12.74 7.05
CA PHE A 34 -18.87 14.02 7.60
C PHE A 34 -19.42 15.23 6.83
N GLU A 35 -19.49 15.15 5.50
CA GLU A 35 -20.03 16.24 4.66
C GLU A 35 -21.56 16.40 4.77
N THR A 36 -22.31 15.31 4.91
CA THR A 36 -23.80 15.36 4.83
C THR A 36 -24.54 15.34 6.16
N LYS A 37 -23.97 14.81 7.25
CA LYS A 37 -24.65 14.70 8.55
C LYS A 37 -23.80 15.24 9.69
N LEU A 38 -23.97 16.54 9.95
CA LEU A 38 -23.35 17.25 11.08
C LEU A 38 -24.11 17.18 12.45
N PRO A 39 -25.17 16.37 12.72
CA PRO A 39 -25.54 16.09 14.10
C PRO A 39 -24.63 14.96 14.60
N ALA A 40 -23.57 15.34 15.32
CA ALA A 40 -22.56 14.42 15.80
C ALA A 40 -23.13 13.52 16.90
N ASP A 41 -23.42 12.26 16.60
CA ASP A 41 -23.74 11.24 17.60
C ASP A 41 -22.45 10.47 17.97
N GLY A 42 -22.33 10.00 19.22
CA GLY A 42 -21.16 9.26 19.72
C GLY A 42 -20.82 8.00 18.91
N ILE A 43 -21.77 7.51 18.11
CA ILE A 43 -21.62 6.41 17.16
C ILE A 43 -20.54 6.72 16.10
N ILE A 44 -20.41 7.98 15.65
CA ILE A 44 -19.43 8.37 14.61
C ILE A 44 -18.01 8.24 15.13
N TYR A 45 -17.78 8.67 16.39
CA TYR A 45 -16.49 8.52 17.04
C TYR A 45 -16.11 7.05 17.20
N GLN A 46 -17.08 6.22 17.57
CA GLN A 46 -16.88 4.78 17.69
C GLN A 46 -16.53 4.14 16.33
N GLN A 47 -17.21 4.52 15.25
CA GLN A 47 -16.91 4.05 13.89
C GLN A 47 -15.52 4.48 13.41
N HIS A 48 -15.12 5.72 13.68
CA HIS A 48 -13.80 6.21 13.28
C HIS A 48 -12.68 5.56 14.09
N ASN A 49 -12.86 5.32 15.40
CA ASN A 49 -11.89 4.56 16.19
C ASN A 49 -11.74 3.12 15.70
N VAL A 50 -12.84 2.45 15.33
CA VAL A 50 -12.80 1.12 14.72
C VAL A 50 -12.05 1.16 13.40
N LEU A 51 -12.25 2.19 12.57
CA LEU A 51 -11.54 2.33 11.31
C LEU A 51 -10.02 2.56 11.49
N ILE A 52 -9.62 3.42 12.42
CA ILE A 52 -8.20 3.63 12.76
C ILE A 52 -7.59 2.31 13.26
N GLN A 53 -8.27 1.62 14.18
CA GLN A 53 -7.82 0.31 14.68
C GLN A 53 -7.68 -0.71 13.55
N LEU A 54 -8.63 -0.75 12.61
CA LEU A 54 -8.58 -1.62 11.45
C LEU A 54 -7.36 -1.31 10.55
N ILE A 55 -7.03 -0.04 10.34
CA ILE A 55 -5.86 0.38 9.54
C ILE A 55 -4.55 0.04 10.28
N GLU A 56 -4.50 0.20 11.61
CA GLU A 56 -3.35 -0.19 12.44
C GLU A 56 -3.13 -1.72 12.42
N GLU A 57 -4.20 -2.50 12.59
CA GLU A 57 -4.17 -3.97 12.52
C GLU A 57 -3.78 -4.46 11.12
N TYR A 58 -4.36 -3.87 10.08
CA TYR A 58 -3.99 -4.13 8.68
C TYR A 58 -2.50 -3.87 8.47
N THR A 59 -2.01 -2.71 8.89
CA THR A 59 -0.59 -2.36 8.77
C THR A 59 0.28 -3.38 9.53
N SER A 60 -0.09 -3.76 10.75
CA SER A 60 0.68 -4.73 11.54
C SER A 60 0.76 -6.09 10.86
N ILE A 61 -0.35 -6.62 10.36
CA ILE A 61 -0.43 -7.95 9.73
C ILE A 61 0.30 -7.97 8.38
N PHE A 62 0.05 -6.97 7.53
CA PHE A 62 0.58 -6.96 6.16
C PHE A 62 2.00 -6.41 6.08
N SER A 63 2.48 -5.64 7.06
CA SER A 63 3.80 -5.01 6.98
C SER A 63 4.97 -5.99 6.79
N GLY A 64 4.89 -7.18 7.39
CA GLY A 64 5.90 -8.23 7.17
C GLY A 64 5.91 -8.75 5.73
N GLN A 65 4.73 -8.96 5.16
CA GLN A 65 4.57 -9.38 3.77
C GLN A 65 5.06 -8.31 2.79
N MET A 66 4.68 -7.06 3.01
CA MET A 66 5.10 -5.90 2.23
C MET A 66 6.62 -5.75 2.18
N TYR A 67 7.25 -5.96 3.34
CA TYR A 67 8.71 -5.93 3.48
C TYR A 67 9.37 -7.05 2.68
N TYR A 68 8.85 -8.28 2.79
CA TYR A 68 9.33 -9.42 2.02
C TYR A 68 9.22 -9.17 0.51
N GLU A 69 8.08 -8.67 0.04
CA GLU A 69 7.86 -8.39 -1.37
C GLU A 69 8.80 -7.31 -1.91
N THR A 70 9.13 -6.31 -1.09
CA THR A 70 10.10 -5.26 -1.46
C THR A 70 11.53 -5.79 -1.56
N LEU A 71 11.94 -6.69 -0.65
CA LEU A 71 13.27 -7.32 -0.72
C LEU A 71 13.40 -8.28 -1.90
N VAL A 72 12.32 -8.99 -2.23
CA VAL A 72 12.29 -9.98 -3.31
C VAL A 72 12.19 -9.32 -4.69
N SER A 73 11.60 -8.11 -4.76
CA SER A 73 11.40 -7.33 -5.97
C SER A 73 12.65 -7.12 -6.83
N PRO A 74 13.84 -6.76 -6.30
CA PRO A 74 15.06 -6.68 -7.11
C PRO A 74 15.68 -8.05 -7.44
N ILE A 75 15.53 -9.06 -6.56
CA ILE A 75 16.24 -10.34 -6.67
C ILE A 75 15.67 -11.21 -7.82
N LEU A 76 14.34 -11.32 -7.90
CA LEU A 76 13.68 -12.15 -8.90
C LEU A 76 13.93 -11.71 -10.36
N PRO A 77 13.72 -10.43 -10.75
CA PRO A 77 13.95 -9.97 -12.11
C PRO A 77 15.43 -10.04 -12.50
N CYS A 78 16.38 -9.87 -11.57
CA CYS A 78 17.81 -10.12 -11.85
C CYS A 78 18.07 -11.60 -12.22
N GLY A 79 17.47 -12.53 -11.47
CA GLY A 79 17.59 -13.97 -11.75
C GLY A 79 16.98 -14.36 -13.11
N PHE A 80 15.78 -13.85 -13.41
CA PHE A 80 15.13 -14.09 -14.71
C PHE A 80 15.81 -13.35 -15.88
N GLY A 81 16.36 -12.15 -15.64
CA GLY A 81 17.13 -11.38 -16.61
C GLY A 81 18.39 -12.12 -17.07
N LEU A 82 19.11 -12.74 -16.14
CA LEU A 82 20.24 -13.62 -16.47
C LEU A 82 19.83 -14.84 -17.31
N ALA A 83 18.69 -15.46 -16.98
CA ALA A 83 18.15 -16.57 -17.77
C ALA A 83 17.81 -16.12 -19.20
N LEU A 84 17.21 -14.93 -19.35
CA LEU A 84 16.90 -14.33 -20.64
C LEU A 84 18.16 -14.08 -21.49
N ILE A 85 19.20 -13.48 -20.91
CA ILE A 85 20.47 -13.22 -21.62
C ILE A 85 21.13 -14.53 -22.07
N ARG A 86 21.10 -15.58 -21.21
CA ARG A 86 21.62 -16.90 -21.56
C ARG A 86 20.84 -17.56 -22.70
N ASP A 87 19.52 -17.47 -22.68
CA ASP A 87 18.68 -18.03 -23.74
C ASP A 87 18.77 -17.27 -25.06
N LEU A 88 18.96 -15.94 -24.99
CA LEU A 88 19.27 -15.11 -26.16
C LEU A 88 20.60 -15.53 -26.80
N ARG A 89 21.64 -15.76 -26.00
CA ARG A 89 22.96 -16.22 -26.50
C ARG A 89 22.90 -17.62 -27.12
N ARG A 90 22.06 -18.51 -26.58
CA ARG A 90 21.88 -19.88 -27.10
C ARG A 90 20.86 -19.99 -28.24
N ASN A 91 20.25 -18.88 -28.67
CA ASN A 91 19.22 -18.81 -29.71
C ASN A 91 18.10 -19.86 -29.53
N LYS A 92 17.65 -20.10 -28.30
CA LYS A 92 16.51 -20.98 -28.01
C LYS A 92 15.19 -20.26 -28.24
N GLY A 93 14.16 -21.00 -28.67
CA GLY A 93 12.82 -20.49 -28.98
C GLY A 93 11.97 -20.06 -27.76
N ASN A 94 12.43 -20.30 -26.52
CA ASN A 94 11.65 -20.06 -25.30
C ASN A 94 11.67 -18.60 -24.78
N ARG A 95 11.98 -17.61 -25.62
CA ARG A 95 12.12 -16.20 -25.22
C ARG A 95 10.82 -15.61 -24.64
N PHE A 96 9.68 -15.92 -25.25
CA PHE A 96 8.39 -15.39 -24.83
C PHE A 96 7.98 -15.83 -23.41
N ASP A 97 8.27 -17.06 -23.02
CA ASP A 97 7.97 -17.59 -21.68
C ASP A 97 8.77 -16.85 -20.60
N VAL A 98 10.04 -16.56 -20.85
CA VAL A 98 10.90 -15.83 -19.91
C VAL A 98 10.49 -14.36 -19.79
N ILE A 99 10.14 -13.71 -20.90
CA ILE A 99 9.66 -12.31 -20.90
C ILE A 99 8.34 -12.19 -20.14
N GLN A 100 7.40 -13.12 -20.34
CA GLN A 100 6.14 -13.16 -19.58
C GLN A 100 6.41 -13.26 -18.08
N LYS A 101 7.33 -14.13 -17.66
CA LYS A 101 7.70 -14.32 -16.25
C LYS A 101 8.31 -13.07 -15.62
N ILE A 102 9.14 -12.34 -16.36
CA ILE A 102 9.70 -11.05 -15.91
C ILE A 102 8.58 -10.02 -15.70
N CYS A 103 7.66 -9.90 -16.66
CA CYS A 103 6.55 -8.95 -16.58
C CYS A 103 5.64 -9.25 -15.37
N CYS A 104 5.30 -10.52 -15.15
CA CYS A 104 4.50 -10.96 -14.00
C CYS A 104 5.16 -10.70 -12.64
N THR A 105 6.48 -10.51 -12.58
CA THR A 105 7.23 -10.29 -11.33
C THR A 105 7.31 -8.81 -10.96
N ILE A 106 7.26 -7.91 -11.95
CA ILE A 106 7.38 -6.46 -11.75
C ILE A 106 6.03 -5.82 -11.39
N LEU A 107 4.91 -6.40 -11.85
CA LEU A 107 3.56 -5.88 -11.59
C LEU A 107 3.15 -5.90 -10.10
N PRO A 108 3.37 -6.97 -9.32
CA PRO A 108 2.95 -7.05 -7.91
C PRO A 108 3.46 -5.90 -7.02
N PRO A 109 4.77 -5.56 -6.97
CA PRO A 109 5.24 -4.46 -6.13
C PRO A 109 4.68 -3.11 -6.57
N PHE A 110 4.41 -2.90 -7.86
CA PHE A 110 3.77 -1.68 -8.36
C PHE A 110 2.35 -1.52 -7.83
N ILE A 111 1.56 -2.59 -7.92
CA ILE A 111 0.18 -2.65 -7.41
C ILE A 111 0.16 -2.37 -5.91
N VAL A 112 1.04 -3.04 -5.18
CA VAL A 112 1.17 -2.93 -3.73
C VAL A 112 1.51 -1.50 -3.29
N CYS A 113 2.46 -0.83 -3.95
CA CYS A 113 2.78 0.57 -3.67
C CYS A 113 1.60 1.50 -4.00
N ALA A 114 0.92 1.29 -5.13
CA ALA A 114 -0.27 2.09 -5.49
C ALA A 114 -1.38 1.96 -4.44
N CYS A 115 -1.58 0.77 -3.88
CA CYS A 115 -2.56 0.53 -2.81
C CYS A 115 -2.29 1.37 -1.56
N VAL A 116 -1.04 1.38 -1.10
CA VAL A 116 -0.62 2.16 0.08
C VAL A 116 -0.83 3.66 -0.14
N GLN A 117 -0.56 4.15 -1.35
CA GLN A 117 -0.75 5.54 -1.73
C GLN A 117 -2.22 5.95 -1.72
N ILE A 118 -3.09 5.09 -2.28
CA ILE A 118 -4.54 5.32 -2.26
C ILE A 118 -5.03 5.42 -0.81
N ILE A 119 -4.66 4.47 0.06
CA ILE A 119 -5.06 4.50 1.47
C ILE A 119 -4.57 5.79 2.15
N SER A 120 -3.29 6.14 1.98
CA SER A 120 -2.69 7.33 2.58
C SER A 120 -3.42 8.61 2.15
N THR A 121 -3.74 8.72 0.86
CA THR A 121 -4.46 9.87 0.28
C THR A 121 -5.89 9.96 0.81
N GLU A 122 -6.60 8.84 0.92
CA GLU A 122 -7.98 8.84 1.43
C GLU A 122 -8.05 9.17 2.92
N VAL A 123 -7.06 8.77 3.71
CA VAL A 123 -6.96 9.17 5.13
C VAL A 123 -6.64 10.66 5.26
N GLU A 124 -5.76 11.21 4.43
CA GLU A 124 -5.44 12.64 4.44
C GLU A 124 -6.66 13.51 4.09
N LYS A 125 -7.43 13.12 3.06
CA LYS A 125 -8.71 13.78 2.72
C LYS A 125 -9.71 13.70 3.86
N LEU A 126 -9.78 12.56 4.56
CA LEU A 126 -10.65 12.41 5.73
C LEU A 126 -10.21 13.33 6.87
N HIS A 127 -8.91 13.50 7.07
CA HIS A 127 -8.35 14.43 8.04
C HIS A 127 -8.72 15.88 7.71
N GLU A 128 -8.53 16.30 6.46
CA GLU A 128 -8.89 17.63 5.97
C GLU A 128 -10.41 17.91 6.12
N ALA A 129 -11.25 16.96 5.72
CA ALA A 129 -12.70 17.07 5.86
C ALA A 129 -13.11 17.20 7.34
N SER A 130 -12.48 16.43 8.23
CA SER A 130 -12.70 16.53 9.67
C SER A 130 -12.29 17.90 10.22
N TYR A 131 -11.19 18.48 9.72
CA TYR A 131 -10.69 19.79 10.13
C TYR A 131 -11.61 20.93 9.71
N MET A 132 -12.18 20.85 8.50
CA MET A 132 -13.13 21.84 7.97
C MET A 132 -14.53 21.78 8.60
N CYS A 133 -14.83 20.75 9.41
CA CYS A 133 -16.10 20.65 10.10
C CYS A 133 -16.25 21.75 11.18
N ASN A 134 -17.49 22.19 11.44
CA ASN A 134 -17.81 23.23 12.44
C ASN A 134 -17.67 22.71 13.89
N TRP A 135 -16.44 22.37 14.30
CA TRP A 135 -16.13 21.75 15.59
C TRP A 135 -16.28 22.70 16.78
N TYR A 136 -16.18 24.01 16.54
CA TYR A 136 -16.33 25.05 17.55
C TYR A 136 -17.74 25.10 18.15
N GLU A 137 -18.77 24.81 17.36
CA GLU A 137 -20.18 24.83 17.79
C GLU A 137 -20.61 23.57 18.55
N LYS A 138 -19.74 22.55 18.64
CA LYS A 138 -20.07 21.27 19.28
C LYS A 138 -19.89 21.30 20.81
N THR A 139 -20.58 20.39 21.49
CA THR A 139 -20.45 20.18 22.93
C THR A 139 -19.00 19.85 23.33
N PRO A 140 -18.56 20.25 24.53
CA PRO A 140 -17.17 20.12 24.96
C PRO A 140 -16.67 18.67 25.02
N GLU A 141 -17.56 17.70 25.29
CA GLU A 141 -17.24 16.27 25.23
C GLU A 141 -16.89 15.82 23.81
N LYS A 142 -17.75 16.14 22.83
CA LYS A 142 -17.55 15.79 21.42
C LYS A 142 -16.35 16.50 20.80
N ARG A 143 -16.01 17.69 21.30
CA ARG A 143 -14.82 18.44 20.88
C ARG A 143 -13.54 17.72 21.26
N LYS A 144 -13.45 17.15 22.47
CA LYS A 144 -12.27 16.38 22.91
C LYS A 144 -12.08 15.13 22.07
N ASP A 145 -13.15 14.40 21.81
CA ASP A 145 -13.14 13.20 20.97
C ASP A 145 -12.66 13.49 19.55
N LEU A 146 -13.18 14.56 18.94
CA LEU A 146 -12.76 15.02 17.61
C LEU A 146 -11.29 15.46 17.61
N LEU A 147 -10.81 16.14 18.65
CA LEU A 147 -9.42 16.57 18.75
C LEU A 147 -8.45 15.39 18.88
N MET A 148 -8.82 14.36 19.66
CA MET A 148 -8.07 13.11 19.74
C MET A 148 -8.03 12.41 18.38
N LEU A 149 -9.14 12.44 17.65
CA LEU A 149 -9.25 11.89 16.30
C LEU A 149 -8.32 12.57 15.31
N MET A 150 -8.35 13.90 15.28
CA MET A 150 -7.47 14.72 14.46
C MET A 150 -6.01 14.47 14.81
N THR A 151 -5.67 14.41 16.10
CA THR A 151 -4.31 14.14 16.55
C THR A 151 -3.80 12.78 16.06
N ARG A 152 -4.66 11.76 16.03
CA ARG A 152 -4.31 10.42 15.52
C ARG A 152 -4.18 10.37 14.00
N THR A 153 -4.94 11.18 13.28
CA THR A 153 -4.91 11.26 11.80
C THR A 153 -3.88 12.26 11.26
N ILE A 154 -3.39 13.20 12.08
CA ILE A 154 -2.24 14.09 11.81
C ILE A 154 -0.94 13.31 11.68
N MET A 155 -0.79 12.23 12.47
CA MET A 155 0.29 11.28 12.24
C MET A 155 0.02 10.70 10.86
N PRO A 156 0.88 10.96 9.86
CA PRO A 156 0.64 10.43 8.53
C PRO A 156 0.60 8.92 8.71
N THR A 157 -0.55 8.30 8.42
CA THR A 157 -0.69 6.86 8.21
C THR A 157 0.06 6.45 6.94
N THR A 158 1.27 6.98 6.77
CA THR A 158 2.38 6.28 6.15
C THR A 158 2.44 4.92 6.82
N ILE A 159 1.96 3.91 6.09
CA ILE A 159 2.03 2.51 6.43
C ILE A 159 3.53 2.18 6.54
N ASN A 160 4.09 2.43 7.72
CA ASN A 160 5.50 2.28 8.01
C ASN A 160 5.68 0.91 8.65
N TYR A 161 6.49 0.05 8.02
CA TYR A 161 6.97 -1.13 8.75
C TYR A 161 8.02 -0.68 9.77
N ARG A 162 7.69 -0.81 11.05
CA ARG A 162 8.60 -0.63 12.21
C ARG A 162 9.49 0.60 12.14
N LEU A 163 9.00 1.73 11.60
CA LEU A 163 9.75 3.00 11.50
C LEU A 163 11.01 2.96 10.60
N VAL A 164 11.31 1.84 9.92
CA VAL A 164 12.55 1.67 9.13
C VAL A 164 12.33 1.93 7.64
N PHE A 165 11.12 1.66 7.12
CA PHE A 165 10.89 1.66 5.68
C PHE A 165 9.57 2.33 5.30
N ARG A 166 9.68 3.48 4.63
CA ARG A 166 8.53 4.21 4.05
C ARG A 166 8.20 3.60 2.69
N MET A 167 7.05 2.93 2.61
CA MET A 167 6.51 2.37 1.38
C MET A 167 5.86 3.49 0.54
N ASP A 168 6.68 4.30 -0.12
CA ASP A 168 6.26 5.39 -1.01
C ASP A 168 6.66 5.10 -2.47
N HIS A 169 6.09 5.80 -3.46
CA HIS A 169 6.51 5.73 -4.86
C HIS A 169 8.03 5.96 -5.03
N GLN A 170 8.64 6.74 -4.13
CA GLN A 170 10.09 6.94 -4.05
C GLN A 170 10.86 5.64 -3.77
N CYS A 171 10.31 4.74 -2.96
CA CYS A 171 10.90 3.43 -2.73
C CYS A 171 10.91 2.59 -4.01
N LEU A 172 9.80 2.58 -4.75
CA LEU A 172 9.71 1.87 -6.03
C LEU A 172 10.73 2.42 -7.03
N ALA A 173 10.91 3.75 -7.07
CA ALA A 173 11.94 4.39 -7.90
C ALA A 173 13.35 3.96 -7.50
N ASN A 174 13.64 3.87 -6.19
CA ASN A 174 14.94 3.40 -5.70
C ASN A 174 15.19 1.92 -6.03
N VAL A 175 14.19 1.06 -5.89
CA VAL A 175 14.28 -0.36 -6.28
C VAL A 175 14.50 -0.50 -7.79
N ASN A 176 13.80 0.30 -8.61
CA ASN A 176 13.99 0.28 -10.06
C ASN A 176 15.36 0.79 -10.49
N ASN A 177 15.89 1.83 -9.82
CA ASN A 177 17.26 2.30 -10.03
C ASN A 177 18.29 1.22 -9.66
N LEU A 178 18.08 0.51 -8.55
CA LEU A 178 18.91 -0.63 -8.14
C LEU A 178 18.88 -1.76 -9.16
N LEU A 179 17.70 -2.08 -9.71
CA LEU A 179 17.55 -3.07 -10.77
C LEU A 179 18.31 -2.65 -12.04
N HIS A 180 18.22 -1.37 -12.42
CA HIS A 180 18.93 -0.83 -13.57
C HIS A 180 20.46 -0.90 -13.39
N LEU A 181 20.96 -0.58 -12.19
CA LEU A 181 22.38 -0.73 -11.85
C LEU A 181 22.83 -2.19 -11.86
N CYS A 182 22.01 -3.10 -11.34
CA CYS A 182 22.31 -4.52 -11.30
C CYS A 182 22.35 -5.13 -12.70
N ASN A 183 21.42 -4.77 -13.58
CA ASN A 183 21.44 -5.19 -14.98
C ASN A 183 22.67 -4.65 -15.73
N ILE A 184 23.10 -3.41 -15.46
CA ILE A 184 24.35 -2.85 -16.04
C ILE A 184 25.57 -3.62 -15.53
N ALA A 185 25.64 -3.94 -14.24
CA ALA A 185 26.78 -4.65 -13.64
C ALA A 185 26.89 -6.12 -14.09
N VAL A 186 25.80 -6.69 -14.59
CA VAL A 186 25.70 -8.10 -15.01
C VAL A 186 25.93 -8.29 -16.53
N LEU A 187 25.79 -7.22 -17.33
CA LEU A 187 26.02 -7.21 -18.77
C LEU A 187 27.50 -7.05 -19.12
#